data_AF-A0A1E1F4W0-F1
#
_entry.id   AF-A0A1E1F4W0-F1
#
_cell.length_a   1.000
_cell.length_b   1.000
_cell.length_c   1.000
_cell.angle_alpha   90.00
_cell.angle_beta   90.00
_cell.angle_gamma   90.00
#
_symmetry.space_group_name_H-M   'P 1'
#
loop_
_entity.id
_entity.type
_entity.pdbx_description
1 polymer ?
#
loop_
_entity_poly.entity_id
_entity_poly.type
_entity_poly.pdbx_seq_one_letter_code
_entity_poly.pdbx_strand_id
1 'polypeptide(L)'
;MRITKGLIIADPWIGYILDGTKDWEMRSSATSHRGWFALIRKGTGAIYGVAKLIESGTPLLPAEMIATFEHHRIPEDMIRSGEVAKWTTPWKLVDVRRFDQPVAYRHKSGAVTWVELDDAAIEGVAGRLGAVDTTVEPKVAMPLADASRWNRSGSADTVTVDVAQRGRKLHIDIEWDDGTPSMPTPVRAEPSPAASHNAQSSAVMAITRSQVSGRVIGEVEITDGNITNKHIYLRSFFDRFPADAIGGSNRATRAKRDLTIDWGGAEPVETDLDGQKKFFRARGWIGAFYQLYRAQAGDRVVVEEVAAYRYRVSLRKQGFREGAAQ
;
A
#
# COMPACT_ATOMS: atom_id res chain seq x y z
N MET A 1 27.97 3.30 -18.05
CA MET A 1 27.32 3.50 -16.73
C MET A 1 26.74 2.18 -16.27
N ARG A 2 27.07 1.68 -15.07
CA ARG A 2 26.53 0.41 -14.53
C ARG A 2 25.49 0.73 -13.45
N ILE A 3 24.22 0.41 -13.71
CA ILE A 3 23.11 0.61 -12.76
C ILE A 3 22.77 -0.74 -12.15
N THR A 4 22.94 -0.88 -10.84
CA THR A 4 22.69 -2.14 -10.12
C THR A 4 21.46 -2.10 -9.24
N LYS A 5 20.91 -0.90 -8.96
CA LYS A 5 19.75 -0.73 -8.10
C LYS A 5 18.53 -0.28 -8.89
N GLY A 6 17.37 -0.79 -8.51
CA GLY A 6 16.07 -0.35 -9.00
C GLY A 6 15.15 0.09 -7.87
N LEU A 7 14.23 0.98 -8.18
CA LEU A 7 13.19 1.43 -7.29
C LEU A 7 11.83 1.06 -7.89
N ILE A 8 11.01 0.36 -7.11
CA ILE A 8 9.65 0.00 -7.51
C ILE A 8 8.72 1.19 -7.20
N ILE A 9 7.97 1.63 -8.20
CA ILE A 9 7.06 2.76 -8.11
C ILE A 9 5.72 2.35 -8.73
N ALA A 10 4.62 2.65 -8.03
CA ALA A 10 3.27 2.34 -8.46
C ALA A 10 2.76 3.39 -9.46
N ASP A 11 1.76 3.00 -10.26
CA ASP A 11 0.93 3.96 -10.97
C ASP A 11 0.02 4.74 -10.01
N PRO A 12 -0.35 5.99 -10.33
CA PRO A 12 0.06 6.75 -11.54
C PRO A 12 1.45 7.39 -11.42
N TRP A 13 2.07 7.34 -10.24
CA TRP A 13 3.28 8.11 -9.88
C TRP A 13 4.48 7.87 -10.80
N ILE A 14 4.73 6.61 -11.17
CA ILE A 14 5.82 6.28 -12.08
C ILE A 14 5.58 6.84 -13.49
N GLY A 15 4.33 6.89 -13.94
CA GLY A 15 3.96 7.48 -15.22
C GLY A 15 4.36 8.96 -15.25
N TYR A 16 4.03 9.71 -14.20
CA TYR A 16 4.42 11.12 -14.10
C TYR A 16 5.93 11.33 -14.13
N ILE A 17 6.71 10.44 -13.50
CA ILE A 17 8.18 10.50 -13.56
C ILE A 17 8.66 10.24 -14.98
N LEU A 18 8.21 9.14 -15.60
CA LEU A 18 8.63 8.72 -16.94
C LEU A 18 8.25 9.72 -18.04
N ASP A 19 7.14 10.45 -17.84
CA ASP A 19 6.68 11.51 -18.75
C ASP A 19 7.28 12.89 -18.40
N GLY A 20 8.13 12.96 -17.36
CA GLY A 20 8.83 14.18 -16.96
C GLY A 20 7.98 15.23 -16.24
N THR A 21 6.75 14.89 -15.85
CA THR A 21 5.83 15.80 -15.13
C THR A 21 6.03 15.77 -13.60
N LYS A 22 6.78 14.80 -13.07
CA LYS A 22 7.11 14.63 -11.65
C LYS A 22 8.60 14.39 -11.48
N ASP A 23 9.25 15.22 -10.68
CA ASP A 23 10.68 15.14 -10.37
C ASP A 23 10.95 14.75 -8.90
N TRP A 24 9.93 14.69 -8.05
CA TRP A 24 10.05 14.22 -6.66
C TRP A 24 9.34 12.90 -6.43
N GLU A 25 10.05 11.87 -6.01
CA GLU A 25 9.45 10.63 -5.50
C GLU A 25 9.23 10.74 -3.98
N MET A 26 7.98 10.71 -3.53
CA MET A 26 7.64 10.89 -2.12
C MET A 26 7.73 9.56 -1.37
N ARG A 27 8.51 9.54 -0.29
CA ARG A 27 8.76 8.36 0.54
C ARG A 27 8.50 8.65 2.01
N SER A 28 8.38 7.59 2.80
CA SER A 28 8.16 7.70 4.25
C SER A 28 9.43 7.92 5.07
N SER A 29 10.59 7.81 4.43
CA SER A 29 11.89 7.96 5.05
C SER A 29 12.91 8.50 4.05
N ALA A 30 13.97 9.11 4.57
CA ALA A 30 15.11 9.50 3.77
C ALA A 30 15.86 8.29 3.19
N THR A 31 16.72 8.53 2.20
CA THR A 31 17.68 7.54 1.70
C THR A 31 19.10 8.11 1.64
N SER A 32 20.07 7.25 1.92
CA SER A 32 21.50 7.53 1.70
C SER A 32 21.94 7.29 0.25
N HIS A 33 21.13 6.60 -0.56
CA HIS A 33 21.48 6.35 -1.96
C HIS A 33 21.53 7.67 -2.74
N ARG A 34 22.53 7.81 -3.62
CA ARG A 34 22.66 8.90 -4.60
C ARG A 34 23.17 8.33 -5.90
N GLY A 35 22.79 8.95 -7.01
CA GLY A 35 23.18 8.52 -8.35
C GLY A 35 22.08 7.79 -9.09
N TRP A 36 22.49 7.02 -10.10
CA TRP A 36 21.59 6.42 -11.08
C TRP A 36 20.92 5.15 -10.56
N PHE A 37 19.64 5.03 -10.84
CA PHE A 37 18.84 3.85 -10.53
C PHE A 37 17.80 3.56 -11.60
N ALA A 38 17.34 2.30 -11.64
CA ALA A 38 16.30 1.84 -12.56
C ALA A 38 14.90 2.15 -12.01
N LEU A 39 14.00 2.58 -12.90
CA LEU A 39 12.59 2.83 -12.62
C LEU A 39 11.76 1.58 -12.96
N ILE A 40 11.29 0.87 -11.94
CA ILE A 40 10.51 -0.37 -12.10
C ILE A 40 9.03 -0.07 -11.88
N ARG A 41 8.21 -0.37 -12.89
CA ARG A 41 6.76 -0.22 -12.80
C ARG A 41 6.19 -1.38 -12.00
N LYS A 42 5.57 -1.07 -10.85
CA LYS A 42 5.00 -2.05 -9.93
C LYS A 42 4.05 -3.02 -10.67
N GLY A 43 4.15 -4.31 -10.35
CA GLY A 43 3.31 -5.37 -10.92
C GLY A 43 3.65 -5.81 -12.35
N THR A 44 4.53 -5.10 -13.06
CA THR A 44 4.88 -5.47 -14.45
C THR A 44 6.07 -6.41 -14.56
N GLY A 45 6.94 -6.45 -13.54
CA GLY A 45 8.21 -7.17 -13.62
C GLY A 45 9.16 -6.58 -14.68
N ALA A 46 9.06 -5.28 -14.99
CA ALA A 46 9.89 -4.64 -16.00
C ALA A 46 10.37 -3.24 -15.58
N ILE A 47 11.56 -2.89 -16.05
CA ILE A 47 12.20 -1.58 -15.93
C ILE A 47 11.79 -0.74 -17.14
N TYR A 48 11.26 0.45 -16.90
CA TYR A 48 10.75 1.37 -17.94
C TYR A 48 11.67 2.55 -18.21
N GLY A 49 12.72 2.70 -17.42
CA GLY A 49 13.65 3.79 -17.57
C GLY A 49 14.64 3.84 -16.43
N VAL A 50 15.39 4.94 -16.37
CA VAL A 50 16.33 5.25 -15.30
C VAL A 50 16.18 6.70 -14.88
N ALA A 51 16.59 7.02 -13.66
CA ALA A 51 16.68 8.38 -13.17
C ALA A 51 17.90 8.52 -12.26
N LYS A 52 18.32 9.75 -12.00
CA LYS A 52 19.39 10.06 -11.06
C LYS A 52 18.81 10.72 -9.81
N LEU A 53 19.00 10.10 -8.65
CA LEU A 53 18.62 10.68 -7.37
C LEU A 53 19.76 11.59 -6.88
N ILE A 54 19.48 12.88 -6.79
CA ILE A 54 20.47 13.89 -6.39
C ILE A 54 20.33 14.32 -4.93
N GLU A 55 19.12 14.26 -4.38
CA GLU A 55 18.84 14.73 -3.03
C GLU A 55 17.72 13.91 -2.38
N SER A 56 17.86 13.68 -1.07
CA SER A 56 16.78 13.24 -0.20
C SER A 56 16.52 14.40 0.76
N GLY A 57 15.37 15.04 0.63
CA GLY A 57 14.97 16.15 1.50
C GLY A 57 14.52 15.69 2.87
N THR A 58 14.08 16.64 3.68
CA THR A 58 13.45 16.42 4.99
C THR A 58 11.94 16.17 4.83
N PRO A 59 11.29 15.52 5.80
CA PRO A 59 9.83 15.40 5.82
C PRO A 59 9.15 16.78 5.73
N LEU A 60 8.19 16.89 4.82
CA LEU A 60 7.39 18.09 4.58
C LEU A 60 6.09 18.06 5.39
N LEU A 61 5.66 19.23 5.83
CA LEU A 61 4.33 19.46 6.38
C LEU A 61 3.28 19.51 5.25
N PRO A 62 1.99 19.29 5.55
CA PRO A 62 0.93 19.33 4.54
C PRO A 62 0.89 20.62 3.71
N ALA A 63 1.12 21.78 4.34
CA ALA A 63 1.15 23.07 3.63
C ALA A 63 2.31 23.15 2.62
N GLU A 64 3.46 22.58 2.96
CA GLU A 64 4.64 22.54 2.08
C GLU A 64 4.42 21.54 0.93
N MET A 65 3.77 20.40 1.20
CA MET A 65 3.35 19.47 0.14
C MET A 65 2.40 20.17 -0.85
N ILE A 66 1.38 20.87 -0.35
CA ILE A 66 0.45 21.62 -1.23
C ILE A 66 1.21 22.65 -2.08
N ALA A 67 2.13 23.40 -1.47
CA ALA A 67 2.94 24.40 -2.17
C ALA A 67 3.92 23.81 -3.21
N THR A 68 4.26 22.52 -3.09
CA THR A 68 5.22 21.83 -3.97
C THR A 68 4.53 20.82 -4.90
N PHE A 69 3.22 20.97 -5.11
CA PHE A 69 2.39 20.13 -5.98
C PHE A 69 3.03 19.85 -7.36
N GLU A 70 3.62 20.86 -7.99
CA GLU A 70 4.24 20.74 -9.33
C GLU A 70 5.34 19.67 -9.40
N HIS A 71 6.00 19.38 -8.27
CA HIS A 71 7.11 18.44 -8.19
C HIS A 71 6.67 16.99 -7.98
N HIS A 72 5.70 16.77 -7.10
CA HIS A 72 5.27 15.42 -6.71
C HIS A 72 3.91 15.00 -7.28
N ARG A 73 3.12 15.93 -7.82
CA ARG A 73 1.80 15.71 -8.45
C ARG A 73 0.75 15.03 -7.57
N ILE A 74 0.88 15.14 -6.24
CA ILE A 74 -0.10 14.57 -5.31
C ILE A 74 -1.21 15.60 -5.12
N PRO A 75 -2.48 15.28 -5.45
CA PRO A 75 -3.59 16.21 -5.31
C PRO A 75 -3.76 16.76 -3.90
N GLU A 76 -4.19 18.02 -3.80
CA GLU A 76 -4.36 18.71 -2.52
C GLU A 76 -5.40 18.04 -1.61
N ASP A 77 -6.49 17.53 -2.18
CA ASP A 77 -7.52 16.79 -1.46
C ASP A 77 -6.97 15.51 -0.81
N MET A 78 -6.08 14.79 -1.49
CA MET A 78 -5.38 13.62 -0.98
C MET A 78 -4.40 13.97 0.16
N ILE A 79 -3.78 15.15 0.11
CA ILE A 79 -2.92 15.64 1.19
C ILE A 79 -3.76 16.02 2.41
N ARG A 80 -4.84 16.77 2.21
CA ARG A 80 -5.71 17.26 3.29
C ARG A 80 -6.50 16.14 3.95
N SER A 81 -6.88 15.10 3.21
CA SER A 81 -7.54 13.90 3.77
C SER A 81 -6.61 13.07 4.66
N GLY A 82 -5.29 13.25 4.52
CA GLY A 82 -4.28 12.46 5.22
C GLY A 82 -3.98 11.12 4.56
N GLU A 83 -4.57 10.81 3.40
CA GLU A 83 -4.32 9.58 2.63
C GLU A 83 -2.82 9.37 2.37
N VAL A 84 -2.10 10.47 2.12
CA VAL A 84 -0.65 10.45 1.88
C VAL A 84 0.22 10.89 3.06
N ALA A 85 -0.34 11.01 4.26
CA ALA A 85 0.37 11.55 5.45
C ALA A 85 1.66 10.80 5.80
N LYS A 86 1.82 9.56 5.30
CA LYS A 86 3.05 8.77 5.44
C LYS A 86 4.16 9.19 4.47
N TRP A 87 3.85 9.66 3.26
CA TRP A 87 4.84 9.93 2.20
C TRP A 87 5.17 11.43 2.13
N THR A 88 5.94 11.88 3.12
CA THR A 88 6.27 13.30 3.30
C THR A 88 7.70 13.65 2.93
N THR A 89 8.57 12.66 2.71
CA THR A 89 9.99 12.89 2.44
C THR A 89 10.26 12.87 0.92
N PRO A 90 10.68 13.99 0.30
CA PRO A 90 10.91 14.05 -1.14
C PRO A 90 12.29 13.50 -1.51
N TRP A 91 12.32 12.57 -2.47
CA TRP A 91 13.54 12.17 -3.16
C TRP A 91 13.58 12.88 -4.52
N LYS A 92 14.50 13.83 -4.67
CA LYS A 92 14.58 14.69 -5.86
C LYS A 92 15.39 14.00 -6.95
N LEU A 93 14.77 13.90 -8.11
CA LEU A 93 15.24 13.16 -9.28
C LEU A 93 15.60 14.13 -10.41
N VAL A 94 16.63 13.78 -11.17
CA VAL A 94 17.00 14.45 -12.42
C VAL A 94 17.34 13.42 -13.48
N ASP A 95 17.53 13.88 -14.72
CA ASP A 95 17.99 13.08 -15.85
C ASP A 95 17.15 11.81 -16.08
N VAL A 96 15.82 11.92 -15.96
CA VAL A 96 14.91 10.80 -16.23
C VAL A 96 15.02 10.40 -17.70
N ARG A 97 15.28 9.13 -17.95
CA ARG A 97 15.35 8.54 -19.29
C ARG A 97 14.37 7.37 -19.37
N ARG A 98 13.29 7.55 -20.13
CA ARG A 98 12.33 6.50 -20.45
C ARG A 98 12.91 5.59 -21.54
N PHE A 99 12.61 4.30 -21.47
CA PHE A 99 12.93 3.33 -22.50
C PHE A 99 11.73 3.10 -23.42
N ASP A 100 11.97 3.05 -24.73
CA ASP A 100 10.94 2.69 -25.72
C ASP A 100 10.47 1.25 -25.55
N GLN A 101 11.39 0.36 -25.18
CA GLN A 101 11.12 -1.03 -24.85
C GLN A 101 11.56 -1.34 -23.42
N PRO A 102 10.63 -1.77 -22.54
CA PRO A 102 10.97 -2.14 -21.18
C PRO A 102 11.98 -3.29 -21.11
N VAL A 103 12.80 -3.30 -20.06
CA VAL A 103 13.75 -4.37 -19.77
C VAL A 103 13.13 -5.30 -18.73
N ALA A 104 13.08 -6.60 -19.03
CA ALA A 104 12.57 -7.58 -18.07
C ALA A 104 13.42 -7.59 -16.78
N TYR A 105 12.74 -7.68 -15.65
CA TYR A 105 13.33 -7.68 -14.32
C TYR A 105 12.79 -8.86 -13.51
N ARG A 106 13.70 -9.65 -12.92
CA ARG A 106 13.31 -10.73 -12.04
C ARG A 106 13.35 -10.29 -10.58
N HIS A 107 12.18 -10.24 -9.95
CA HIS A 107 12.08 -9.92 -8.54
C HIS A 107 12.64 -11.08 -7.69
N LYS A 108 13.70 -10.80 -6.92
CA LYS A 108 14.16 -11.73 -5.88
C LYS A 108 13.20 -11.64 -4.68
N SER A 109 12.76 -12.79 -4.18
CA SER A 109 11.82 -12.85 -3.03
C SER A 109 12.36 -12.03 -1.85
N GLY A 110 11.52 -11.19 -1.25
CA GLY A 110 11.84 -10.43 -0.03
C GLY A 110 12.47 -9.05 -0.23
N ALA A 111 12.71 -8.59 -1.46
CA ALA A 111 13.22 -7.24 -1.69
C ALA A 111 12.13 -6.18 -1.46
N VAL A 112 12.39 -5.22 -0.55
CA VAL A 112 11.46 -4.15 -0.18
C VAL A 112 12.08 -2.78 -0.48
N THR A 113 11.36 -1.99 -1.27
CA THR A 113 11.69 -0.62 -1.73
C THR A 113 12.83 -0.54 -2.75
N TRP A 114 14.07 -0.81 -2.35
CA TRP A 114 15.21 -0.88 -3.27
C TRP A 114 15.47 -2.33 -3.65
N VAL A 115 15.67 -2.59 -4.93
CA VAL A 115 16.00 -3.91 -5.42
C VAL A 115 17.38 -3.91 -6.05
N GLU A 116 18.17 -4.93 -5.75
CA GLU A 116 19.38 -5.22 -6.52
C GLU A 116 18.98 -5.97 -7.80
N LEU A 117 19.43 -5.44 -8.92
CA LEU A 117 19.21 -6.00 -10.25
C LEU A 117 20.12 -7.22 -10.46
N ASP A 118 19.65 -8.21 -11.21
CA ASP A 118 20.50 -9.31 -11.68
C ASP A 118 21.31 -8.89 -12.91
N ASP A 119 22.31 -9.68 -13.29
CA ASP A 119 23.20 -9.33 -14.39
C ASP A 119 22.46 -9.14 -15.71
N ALA A 120 21.42 -9.95 -15.98
CA ALA A 120 20.59 -9.81 -17.17
C ALA A 120 19.86 -8.45 -17.22
N ALA A 121 19.29 -8.00 -16.10
CA ALA A 121 18.66 -6.68 -16.02
C ALA A 121 19.70 -5.54 -16.12
N ILE A 122 20.88 -5.69 -15.50
CA ILE A 122 21.97 -4.70 -15.57
C ILE A 122 22.43 -4.53 -17.03
N GLU A 123 22.67 -5.64 -17.73
CA GLU A 123 23.07 -5.64 -19.14
C GLU A 123 21.98 -5.07 -20.05
N GLY A 124 20.72 -5.46 -19.82
CA GLY A 124 19.58 -4.92 -20.57
C GLY A 124 19.44 -3.41 -20.41
N VAL A 125 19.59 -2.89 -19.19
CA VAL A 125 19.59 -1.43 -18.92
C VAL A 125 20.76 -0.74 -19.62
N ALA A 126 21.96 -1.31 -19.55
CA ALA A 126 23.14 -0.76 -20.22
C ALA A 126 22.96 -0.72 -21.75
N GLY A 127 22.37 -1.76 -22.34
CA GLY A 127 22.07 -1.84 -23.77
C GLY A 127 21.08 -0.76 -24.22
N ARG A 128 20.04 -0.48 -23.42
CA ARG A 128 19.09 0.62 -23.71
C ARG A 128 19.73 1.99 -23.59
N LEU A 129 20.65 2.19 -22.65
CA LEU A 129 21.35 3.46 -22.49
C LEU A 129 22.37 3.73 -23.60
N GLY A 130 23.04 2.69 -24.11
CA GLY A 130 23.97 2.82 -25.24
C GLY A 130 23.28 3.06 -26.59
N ALA A 131 22.06 2.55 -26.76
CA ALA A 131 21.28 2.77 -27.99
C ALA A 131 20.73 4.20 -28.12
N VAL A 132 20.51 4.91 -27.00
CA VAL A 132 19.97 6.28 -27.00
C VAL A 132 21.02 7.33 -27.41
N ASP A 133 22.32 7.02 -27.26
CA ASP A 133 23.42 7.96 -27.59
C ASP A 133 23.79 7.95 -29.09
N THR A 134 23.19 7.06 -29.88
CA THR A 134 23.46 6.93 -31.33
C THR A 134 22.34 7.46 -32.22
N THR A 135 21.28 8.07 -31.66
CA THR A 135 20.11 8.53 -32.43
C THR A 135 19.76 10.01 -32.29
N VAL A 136 20.67 10.87 -31.82
CA VAL A 136 20.46 12.33 -31.84
C VAL A 136 21.46 13.00 -32.79
N GLU A 137 21.16 12.97 -34.08
CA GLU A 137 21.58 14.06 -34.97
C GLU A 137 20.68 15.29 -34.71
N PRO A 138 21.23 16.51 -34.70
CA PRO A 138 20.45 17.71 -34.42
C PRO A 138 19.55 18.03 -35.61
N LYS A 139 18.24 18.04 -35.38
CA LYS A 139 17.25 18.48 -36.38
C LYS A 139 17.32 20.00 -36.52
N VAL A 140 18.14 20.46 -37.46
CA VAL A 140 18.13 21.86 -37.93
C VAL A 140 16.81 22.13 -38.63
N ALA A 141 16.13 23.20 -38.20
CA ALA A 141 14.93 23.74 -38.81
C ALA A 141 15.25 24.48 -40.11
N MET A 142 14.45 24.27 -41.17
CA MET A 142 13.99 25.24 -42.18
C MET A 142 13.37 24.49 -43.41
N PRO A 143 12.59 25.15 -44.29
CA PRO A 143 11.17 25.45 -44.12
C PRO A 143 10.29 24.77 -45.20
N LEU A 144 8.99 24.99 -45.06
CA LEU A 144 7.91 24.54 -45.95
C LEU A 144 8.10 25.03 -47.41
N ALA A 145 8.07 24.12 -48.38
CA ALA A 145 7.73 24.39 -49.77
C ALA A 145 7.24 23.12 -50.50
N ASP A 146 6.47 23.36 -51.54
CA ASP A 146 5.37 22.56 -52.11
C ASP A 146 5.67 21.20 -52.78
N ALA A 147 4.62 20.38 -52.70
CA ALA A 147 4.07 19.43 -53.68
C ALA A 147 4.91 18.99 -54.90
N SER A 148 5.08 17.66 -55.06
CA SER A 148 4.37 16.86 -56.09
C SER A 148 4.96 15.45 -56.29
N ARG A 149 4.07 14.43 -56.23
CA ARG A 149 4.05 13.13 -56.93
C ARG A 149 5.34 12.28 -57.04
N TRP A 150 5.26 11.00 -56.65
CA TRP A 150 5.03 9.85 -57.54
C TRP A 150 4.91 8.54 -56.73
N ASN A 151 3.97 7.68 -57.14
CA ASN A 151 3.68 6.33 -56.65
C ASN A 151 4.87 5.36 -56.77
N ARG A 152 5.01 4.44 -55.82
CA ARG A 152 5.04 2.99 -56.14
C ARG A 152 4.75 2.09 -54.93
N SER A 153 3.94 1.09 -55.23
CA SER A 153 3.36 0.02 -54.44
C SER A 153 4.29 -1.18 -54.18
N GLY A 154 3.94 -1.94 -53.13
CA GLY A 154 4.24 -3.37 -52.93
C GLY A 154 4.90 -3.62 -51.58
N SER A 155 4.64 -4.69 -50.84
CA SER A 155 3.71 -5.83 -50.93
C SER A 155 3.97 -6.67 -49.68
N ALA A 156 2.93 -7.16 -49.01
CA ALA A 156 2.94 -8.34 -48.12
C ALA A 156 3.86 -8.25 -46.86
N ASP A 157 3.64 -8.90 -45.72
CA ASP A 157 2.90 -10.09 -45.39
C ASP A 157 2.38 -9.99 -43.96
N THR A 158 1.21 -10.58 -43.75
CA THR A 158 0.58 -10.72 -42.44
C THR A 158 1.14 -11.98 -41.80
N VAL A 159 1.77 -11.87 -40.62
CA VAL A 159 2.14 -13.04 -39.80
C VAL A 159 1.28 -13.06 -38.54
N THR A 160 0.33 -13.99 -38.56
CA THR A 160 -0.47 -14.44 -37.42
C THR A 160 0.43 -15.22 -36.46
N VAL A 161 0.35 -14.96 -35.15
CA VAL A 161 0.95 -15.85 -34.14
C VAL A 161 -0.08 -16.24 -33.10
N ASP A 162 -0.17 -17.55 -32.93
CA ASP A 162 -1.14 -18.33 -32.19
C ASP A 162 -1.04 -18.14 -30.67
N VAL A 163 -2.21 -18.12 -30.02
CA VAL A 163 -2.37 -18.02 -28.57
C VAL A 163 -2.37 -19.43 -27.98
N ALA A 164 -1.27 -19.82 -27.32
CA ALA A 164 -1.23 -21.02 -26.48
C ALA A 164 -1.19 -20.62 -24.99
N GLN A 165 -2.33 -20.80 -24.31
CA GLN A 165 -2.43 -20.79 -22.84
C GLN A 165 -1.66 -21.98 -22.23
N ARG A 166 -0.82 -21.74 -21.23
CA ARG A 166 -0.78 -22.52 -19.97
C ARG A 166 0.21 -21.97 -18.94
N GLY A 167 -0.24 -21.84 -17.70
CA GLY A 167 0.63 -21.76 -16.51
C GLY A 167 0.55 -20.48 -15.69
N ARG A 168 -0.63 -20.11 -15.16
CA ARG A 168 -0.74 -19.04 -14.17
C ARG A 168 -0.13 -19.47 -12.83
N LYS A 169 0.93 -18.78 -12.37
CA LYS A 169 1.35 -18.78 -10.98
C LYS A 169 1.32 -17.33 -10.48
N LEU A 170 0.26 -17.03 -9.73
CA LEU A 170 -0.08 -15.72 -9.20
C LEU A 170 1.00 -15.27 -8.21
N HIS A 171 1.70 -14.17 -8.52
CA HIS A 171 2.45 -13.40 -7.55
C HIS A 171 1.58 -12.21 -7.16
N ILE A 172 1.28 -12.10 -5.87
CA ILE A 172 0.37 -11.11 -5.31
C ILE A 172 1.20 -9.96 -4.75
N ASP A 173 1.01 -8.78 -5.35
CA ASP A 173 1.51 -7.51 -4.85
C ASP A 173 0.64 -6.99 -3.71
N ILE A 174 1.29 -6.52 -2.64
CA ILE A 174 0.62 -6.00 -1.45
C ILE A 174 0.73 -4.47 -1.48
N GLU A 175 -0.34 -3.84 -1.94
CA GLU A 175 -0.67 -2.44 -1.68
C GLU A 175 -1.55 -2.38 -0.43
N TRP A 176 -1.33 -1.40 0.43
CA TRP A 176 -2.07 -1.21 1.66
C TRP A 176 -2.81 0.12 1.57
N ASP A 177 -4.13 0.08 1.71
CA ASP A 177 -5.03 1.23 1.68
C ASP A 177 -5.94 1.15 2.94
N ASP A 178 -6.02 2.25 3.68
CA ASP A 178 -6.72 2.38 4.97
C ASP A 178 -8.08 3.05 4.73
N GLY A 179 -9.12 2.27 4.44
CA GLY A 179 -10.46 2.81 4.24
C GLY A 179 -11.08 3.39 5.52
N THR A 180 -11.55 4.63 5.44
CA THR A 180 -12.41 5.30 6.42
C THR A 180 -13.88 4.91 6.24
N PRO A 181 -14.67 4.75 7.31
CA PRO A 181 -16.12 4.48 7.21
C PRO A 181 -16.94 5.75 6.97
N SER A 182 -17.95 5.64 6.11
CA SER A 182 -18.89 6.70 5.71
C SER A 182 -20.00 6.95 6.75
N MET A 183 -20.29 8.22 7.05
CA MET A 183 -21.44 8.67 7.85
C MET A 183 -22.58 9.18 6.94
N PRO A 184 -23.86 8.90 7.24
CA PRO A 184 -25.00 9.47 6.52
C PRO A 184 -25.37 10.89 7.01
N THR A 185 -25.92 11.69 6.10
CA THR A 185 -26.35 13.10 6.24
C THR A 185 -27.66 13.26 7.06
N PRO A 186 -27.89 14.42 7.71
CA PRO A 186 -29.07 14.64 8.54
C PRO A 186 -30.25 15.23 7.73
N VAL A 187 -31.45 14.68 7.93
CA VAL A 187 -32.72 15.27 7.45
C VAL A 187 -33.42 15.98 8.62
N ARG A 188 -33.82 17.21 8.35
CA ARG A 188 -34.49 18.19 9.22
C ARG A 188 -35.94 17.82 9.52
N ALA A 189 -36.39 18.00 10.77
CA ALA A 189 -37.80 18.03 11.15
C ALA A 189 -38.06 19.05 12.27
N GLU A 190 -39.12 19.85 12.14
CA GLU A 190 -39.79 20.65 13.18
C GLU A 190 -41.31 20.28 13.22
N PRO A 191 -42.17 20.75 14.16
CA PRO A 191 -42.30 20.21 15.52
C PRO A 191 -43.77 19.93 15.97
N SER A 192 -43.89 19.40 17.20
CA SER A 192 -45.04 19.43 18.16
C SER A 192 -46.09 18.30 18.18
N PRO A 193 -46.78 18.01 19.31
CA PRO A 193 -46.42 18.25 20.73
C PRO A 193 -46.72 17.08 21.72
N ALA A 194 -46.01 17.17 22.86
CA ALA A 194 -46.42 16.85 24.24
C ALA A 194 -47.26 15.61 24.57
N ALA A 195 -46.61 14.65 25.24
CA ALA A 195 -47.14 14.06 26.48
C ALA A 195 -45.97 13.66 27.40
N SER A 196 -45.85 14.38 28.51
CA SER A 196 -44.93 14.14 29.62
C SER A 196 -45.22 12.80 30.28
N HIS A 197 -44.20 11.98 30.55
CA HIS A 197 -44.04 11.26 31.82
C HIS A 197 -42.62 10.70 31.98
N ASN A 198 -42.13 10.84 33.22
CA ASN A 198 -40.96 10.22 33.85
C ASN A 198 -39.53 10.68 33.49
N ALA A 199 -39.08 11.63 34.32
CA ALA A 199 -37.70 11.79 34.73
C ALA A 199 -37.21 10.53 35.47
N GLN A 200 -36.69 9.54 34.74
CA GLN A 200 -35.82 8.45 35.23
C GLN A 200 -35.25 7.69 34.02
N SER A 201 -34.39 8.33 33.22
CA SER A 201 -33.66 7.63 32.15
C SER A 201 -32.29 8.26 31.86
N SER A 202 -31.53 8.51 32.92
CA SER A 202 -30.10 8.87 32.81
C SER A 202 -29.18 7.91 33.56
N ALA A 203 -29.70 6.77 34.01
CA ALA A 203 -28.93 5.72 34.71
C ALA A 203 -28.97 4.35 34.01
N VAL A 204 -29.43 4.29 32.75
CA VAL A 204 -29.54 3.05 31.97
C VAL A 204 -28.66 3.05 30.72
N MET A 205 -27.43 3.57 30.84
CA MET A 205 -26.31 3.19 29.95
C MET A 205 -25.08 2.74 30.74
N ALA A 206 -25.27 2.46 32.04
CA ALA A 206 -24.35 1.67 32.84
C ALA A 206 -24.87 0.24 32.94
N ILE A 207 -25.16 -0.39 31.79
CA ILE A 207 -25.42 -1.82 31.75
C ILE A 207 -24.08 -2.49 31.47
N THR A 208 -23.46 -2.95 32.56
CA THR A 208 -22.66 -4.18 32.63
C THR A 208 -22.00 -4.60 31.31
N ARG A 209 -20.69 -4.34 31.20
CA ARG A 209 -19.78 -5.19 30.39
C ARG A 209 -19.88 -6.60 30.96
N SER A 210 -20.91 -7.33 30.55
CA SER A 210 -21.04 -8.76 30.72
C SER A 210 -19.70 -9.36 30.26
N GLN A 211 -18.94 -9.90 31.20
CA GLN A 211 -17.83 -10.78 30.90
C GLN A 211 -18.41 -12.07 30.35
N VAL A 212 -18.92 -12.03 29.12
CA VAL A 212 -19.01 -13.24 28.31
C VAL A 212 -17.55 -13.67 28.14
N SER A 213 -17.17 -14.72 28.87
CA SER A 213 -15.89 -15.40 28.68
C SER A 213 -15.96 -16.01 27.29
N GLY A 214 -15.25 -15.38 26.35
CA GLY A 214 -15.17 -15.86 24.98
C GLY A 214 -14.26 -17.09 24.92
N ARG A 215 -14.48 -17.95 23.93
CA ARG A 215 -13.56 -19.06 23.66
C ARG A 215 -12.27 -18.48 23.08
N VAL A 216 -11.14 -18.66 23.75
CA VAL A 216 -9.83 -18.28 23.18
C VAL A 216 -9.58 -19.14 21.93
N ILE A 217 -9.56 -18.49 20.77
CA ILE A 217 -9.25 -19.16 19.50
C ILE A 217 -7.77 -19.07 19.17
N GLY A 218 -7.02 -18.14 19.75
CA GLY A 218 -5.57 -18.15 19.61
C GLY A 218 -4.86 -16.97 20.25
N GLU A 219 -3.54 -17.09 20.28
CA GLU A 219 -2.63 -16.09 20.79
C GLU A 219 -1.48 -15.88 19.81
N VAL A 220 -0.99 -14.64 19.74
CA VAL A 220 0.21 -14.29 18.97
C VAL A 220 1.11 -13.38 19.78
N GLU A 221 2.40 -13.71 19.78
CA GLU A 221 3.44 -12.87 20.37
C GLU A 221 3.73 -11.68 19.44
N ILE A 222 3.77 -10.48 20.02
CA ILE A 222 3.98 -9.24 19.30
C ILE A 222 5.48 -8.96 19.21
N THR A 223 5.94 -8.65 17.99
CA THR A 223 7.31 -8.21 17.71
C THR A 223 7.36 -6.70 17.46
N ASP A 224 8.55 -6.11 17.49
CA ASP A 224 8.73 -4.70 17.07
C ASP A 224 8.21 -4.47 15.64
N GLY A 225 8.43 -5.45 14.75
CA GLY A 225 7.91 -5.42 13.39
C GLY A 225 6.38 -5.35 13.33
N ASN A 226 5.67 -6.02 14.24
CA ASN A 226 4.21 -5.93 14.35
C ASN A 226 3.76 -4.54 14.76
N ILE A 227 4.43 -3.94 15.75
CA ILE A 227 4.11 -2.62 16.30
C ILE A 227 4.38 -1.54 15.25
N THR A 228 5.58 -1.50 14.67
CA THR A 228 5.99 -0.52 13.66
C THR A 228 5.08 -0.56 12.43
N ASN A 229 4.71 -1.76 11.98
CA ASN A 229 3.92 -1.93 10.75
C ASN A 229 2.43 -2.17 11.02
N LYS A 230 1.96 -1.98 12.26
CA LYS A 230 0.54 -2.02 12.66
C LYS A 230 -0.20 -3.26 12.15
N HIS A 231 0.33 -4.46 12.41
CA HIS A 231 -0.32 -5.71 11.98
C HIS A 231 -0.21 -6.82 13.03
N ILE A 232 -1.24 -7.66 13.09
CA ILE A 232 -1.32 -8.85 13.94
C ILE A 232 -1.36 -10.09 13.02
N TYR A 233 -0.38 -10.99 13.14
CA TYR A 233 -0.39 -12.24 12.37
C TYR A 233 -1.29 -13.28 13.05
N LEU A 234 -2.24 -13.84 12.30
CA LEU A 234 -3.19 -14.84 12.80
C LEU A 234 -2.83 -16.26 12.34
N ARG A 235 -1.64 -16.44 11.75
CA ARG A 235 -1.23 -17.67 11.03
C ARG A 235 -1.40 -18.95 11.84
N SER A 236 -1.12 -18.91 13.14
CA SER A 236 -1.13 -20.06 14.06
C SER A 236 -2.52 -20.60 14.39
N PHE A 237 -3.58 -19.84 14.10
CA PHE A 237 -4.97 -20.22 14.42
C PHE A 237 -5.98 -19.75 13.36
N PHE A 238 -5.51 -19.44 12.15
CA PHE A 238 -6.33 -18.86 11.09
C PHE A 238 -7.45 -19.79 10.60
N ASP A 239 -7.21 -21.10 10.70
CA ASP A 239 -8.14 -22.18 10.38
C ASP A 239 -9.37 -22.24 11.31
N ARG A 240 -9.35 -21.50 12.42
CA ARG A 240 -10.43 -21.47 13.42
C ARG A 240 -11.47 -20.38 13.14
N PHE A 241 -11.27 -19.55 12.12
CA PHE A 241 -12.27 -18.58 11.67
C PHE A 241 -13.23 -19.19 10.64
N PRO A 242 -14.48 -18.70 10.55
CA PRO A 242 -15.43 -19.13 9.54
C PRO A 242 -14.89 -18.93 8.12
N ALA A 243 -15.02 -19.97 7.27
CA ALA A 243 -14.48 -19.94 5.91
C ALA A 243 -15.09 -18.84 5.03
N ASP A 244 -16.34 -18.43 5.30
CA ASP A 244 -17.04 -17.37 4.58
C ASP A 244 -16.66 -15.95 5.02
N ALA A 245 -15.88 -15.81 6.10
CA ALA A 245 -15.24 -14.58 6.54
C ALA A 245 -13.79 -14.42 6.04
N ILE A 246 -13.30 -15.38 5.26
CA ILE A 246 -11.96 -15.37 4.66
C ILE A 246 -12.07 -14.96 3.19
N GLY A 247 -11.48 -13.82 2.86
CA GLY A 247 -11.39 -13.30 1.50
C GLY A 247 -10.10 -13.72 0.79
N GLY A 248 -10.00 -13.35 -0.48
CA GLY A 248 -8.75 -13.40 -1.23
C GLY A 248 -7.75 -12.35 -0.76
N SER A 249 -6.69 -12.17 -1.54
CA SER A 249 -5.50 -11.43 -1.12
C SER A 249 -5.61 -9.90 -1.24
N ASN A 250 -6.74 -9.41 -1.75
CA ASN A 250 -7.02 -7.98 -1.95
C ASN A 250 -8.50 -7.66 -1.67
N ARG A 251 -8.82 -6.36 -1.59
CA ARG A 251 -10.18 -5.88 -1.27
C ARG A 251 -11.20 -6.22 -2.37
N ALA A 252 -10.76 -6.33 -3.62
CA ALA A 252 -11.63 -6.77 -4.73
C ALA A 252 -12.12 -8.22 -4.55
N THR A 253 -11.40 -9.02 -3.75
CA THR A 253 -11.74 -10.39 -3.39
C THR A 253 -12.14 -10.49 -1.91
N ARG A 254 -12.89 -9.51 -1.40
CA ARG A 254 -13.40 -9.53 -0.02
C ARG A 254 -14.21 -10.80 0.28
N ALA A 255 -14.20 -11.18 1.55
CA ALA A 255 -15.01 -12.29 2.05
C ALA A 255 -16.51 -12.03 1.86
N LYS A 256 -17.32 -13.09 1.97
CA LYS A 256 -18.78 -13.00 1.88
C LYS A 256 -19.40 -12.37 3.12
N ARG A 257 -18.71 -12.45 4.26
CA ARG A 257 -19.14 -11.91 5.55
C ARG A 257 -17.98 -11.19 6.23
N ASP A 258 -18.32 -10.10 6.91
CA ASP A 258 -17.40 -9.39 7.80
C ASP A 258 -17.49 -9.97 9.23
N LEU A 259 -16.43 -9.74 9.98
CA LEU A 259 -16.31 -10.01 11.41
C LEU A 259 -16.43 -8.69 12.17
N THR A 260 -17.13 -8.72 13.30
CA THR A 260 -17.11 -7.62 14.28
C THR A 260 -15.98 -7.86 15.27
N ILE A 261 -15.06 -6.91 15.40
CA ILE A 261 -13.90 -7.01 16.30
C ILE A 261 -14.02 -6.00 17.44
N ASP A 262 -14.22 -6.52 18.65
CA ASP A 262 -14.18 -5.77 19.91
C ASP A 262 -12.72 -5.68 20.40
N TRP A 263 -12.04 -4.58 20.09
CA TRP A 263 -10.62 -4.39 20.42
C TRP A 263 -10.37 -3.49 21.65
N GLY A 264 -11.44 -3.03 22.31
CA GLY A 264 -11.35 -2.16 23.51
C GLY A 264 -11.36 -0.66 23.23
N GLY A 265 -11.48 -0.24 21.96
CA GLY A 265 -11.74 1.15 21.58
C GLY A 265 -13.18 1.61 21.84
N ALA A 266 -13.49 2.83 21.40
CA ALA A 266 -14.82 3.43 21.55
C ALA A 266 -15.89 2.61 20.81
N GLU A 267 -15.59 2.18 19.59
CA GLU A 267 -16.47 1.37 18.75
C GLU A 267 -15.74 0.11 18.25
N PRO A 268 -16.46 -1.02 18.09
CA PRO A 268 -15.95 -2.20 17.38
C PRO A 268 -15.64 -1.88 15.91
N VAL A 269 -14.84 -2.72 15.26
CA VAL A 269 -14.54 -2.58 13.83
C VAL A 269 -15.07 -3.76 13.02
N GLU A 270 -15.60 -3.48 11.83
CA GLU A 270 -16.03 -4.48 10.86
C GLU A 270 -14.88 -4.80 9.89
N THR A 271 -14.54 -6.08 9.74
CA THR A 271 -13.46 -6.51 8.84
C THR A 271 -13.60 -7.96 8.40
N ASP A 272 -13.16 -8.25 7.19
CA ASP A 272 -12.88 -9.62 6.74
C ASP A 272 -11.41 -10.00 7.00
N LEU A 273 -11.07 -11.25 6.69
CA LEU A 273 -9.72 -11.79 6.82
C LEU A 273 -9.04 -11.93 5.46
N ASP A 274 -7.75 -11.60 5.36
CA ASP A 274 -6.94 -11.90 4.18
C ASP A 274 -6.50 -13.37 4.21
N GLY A 275 -7.03 -14.19 3.31
CA GLY A 275 -6.76 -15.63 3.28
C GLY A 275 -5.33 -16.02 2.93
N GLN A 276 -4.56 -15.13 2.29
CA GLN A 276 -3.18 -15.41 1.92
C GLN A 276 -2.21 -14.99 3.02
N LYS A 277 -2.38 -13.77 3.54
CA LYS A 277 -1.46 -13.17 4.53
C LYS A 277 -1.87 -13.49 5.96
N LYS A 278 -3.09 -13.99 6.15
CA LYS A 278 -3.64 -14.49 7.41
C LYS A 278 -3.65 -13.43 8.49
N PHE A 279 -4.33 -12.31 8.23
CA PHE A 279 -4.53 -11.19 9.16
C PHE A 279 -5.92 -10.55 9.00
N PHE A 280 -6.29 -9.66 9.93
CA PHE A 280 -7.44 -8.76 9.79
C PHE A 280 -7.22 -7.74 8.68
N ARG A 281 -8.11 -7.70 7.68
CA ARG A 281 -7.92 -6.84 6.50
C ARG A 281 -7.96 -5.35 6.87
N ALA A 282 -8.94 -4.92 7.66
CA ALA A 282 -8.97 -3.58 8.22
C ALA A 282 -7.94 -3.50 9.35
N ARG A 283 -7.02 -2.54 9.23
CA ARG A 283 -5.90 -2.38 10.17
C ARG A 283 -5.81 -1.01 10.83
N GLY A 284 -6.66 -0.05 10.43
CA GLY A 284 -6.64 1.30 10.99
C GLY A 284 -6.74 1.33 12.51
N TRP A 285 -7.43 0.35 13.10
CA TRP A 285 -7.58 0.18 14.55
C TRP A 285 -6.35 -0.42 15.25
N ILE A 286 -5.49 -1.18 14.56
CA ILE A 286 -4.40 -1.94 15.18
C ILE A 286 -3.35 -1.01 15.81
N GLY A 287 -3.06 0.12 15.15
CA GLY A 287 -2.17 1.13 15.71
C GLY A 287 -2.74 1.74 17.00
N ALA A 288 -4.02 2.09 16.99
CA ALA A 288 -4.72 2.63 18.16
C ALA A 288 -4.79 1.58 19.29
N PHE A 289 -5.01 0.32 18.96
CA PHE A 289 -4.96 -0.80 19.90
C PHE A 289 -3.59 -0.91 20.57
N TYR A 290 -2.49 -0.93 19.81
CA TYR A 290 -1.15 -1.00 20.40
C TYR A 290 -0.84 0.21 21.28
N GLN A 291 -1.27 1.41 20.90
CA GLN A 291 -1.10 2.62 21.71
C GLN A 291 -1.93 2.56 23.00
N LEU A 292 -3.20 2.16 22.91
CA LEU A 292 -4.13 2.05 24.03
C LEU A 292 -3.60 1.11 25.11
N TYR A 293 -3.08 -0.05 24.71
CA TYR A 293 -2.54 -1.06 25.63
C TYR A 293 -1.03 -0.92 25.88
N ARG A 294 -0.40 0.15 25.37
CA ARG A 294 1.05 0.40 25.44
C ARG A 294 1.85 -0.86 25.09
N ALA A 295 1.52 -1.49 23.97
CA ALA A 295 2.08 -2.77 23.58
C ALA A 295 3.61 -2.69 23.39
N GLN A 296 4.31 -3.73 23.81
CA GLN A 296 5.75 -3.89 23.66
C GLN A 296 6.05 -5.23 22.99
N ALA A 297 7.23 -5.35 22.37
CA ALA A 297 7.68 -6.65 21.88
C ALA A 297 7.74 -7.65 23.05
N GLY A 298 7.28 -8.87 22.80
CA GLY A 298 7.11 -9.92 23.82
C GLY A 298 5.72 -9.98 24.45
N ASP A 299 4.91 -8.92 24.36
CA ASP A 299 3.49 -8.97 24.73
C ASP A 299 2.73 -9.95 23.83
N ARG A 300 1.58 -10.44 24.27
CA ARG A 300 0.74 -11.37 23.52
C ARG A 300 -0.62 -10.77 23.21
N VAL A 301 -1.01 -10.77 21.94
CA VAL A 301 -2.39 -10.52 21.56
C VAL A 301 -3.18 -11.82 21.68
N VAL A 302 -4.32 -11.74 22.38
CA VAL A 302 -5.25 -12.85 22.58
C VAL A 302 -6.53 -12.56 21.80
N VAL A 303 -7.00 -13.54 21.02
CA VAL A 303 -8.24 -13.44 20.24
C VAL A 303 -9.26 -14.44 20.81
N GLU A 304 -10.40 -13.91 21.23
CA GLU A 304 -11.52 -14.68 21.79
C GLU A 304 -12.73 -14.60 20.88
N GLU A 305 -13.37 -15.72 20.61
CA GLU A 305 -14.71 -15.76 19.99
C GLU A 305 -15.75 -15.53 21.08
N VAL A 306 -16.47 -14.40 21.01
CA VAL A 306 -17.48 -14.01 22.03
C VAL A 306 -18.91 -14.26 21.55
N ALA A 307 -19.13 -14.28 20.24
CA ALA A 307 -20.34 -14.75 19.58
C ALA A 307 -20.00 -15.13 18.13
N ALA A 308 -20.96 -15.70 17.40
CA ALA A 308 -20.78 -16.01 15.98
C ALA A 308 -20.37 -14.74 15.21
N TYR A 309 -19.26 -14.83 14.47
CA TYR A 309 -18.65 -13.72 13.71
C TYR A 309 -18.23 -12.50 14.54
N ARG A 310 -18.23 -12.59 15.88
CA ARG A 310 -17.82 -11.51 16.78
C ARG A 310 -16.66 -11.96 17.66
N TYR A 311 -15.56 -11.23 17.57
CA TYR A 311 -14.32 -11.57 18.26
C TYR A 311 -13.86 -10.42 19.15
N ARG A 312 -13.32 -10.77 20.32
CA ARG A 312 -12.63 -9.83 21.19
C ARG A 312 -11.13 -9.96 20.99
N VAL A 313 -10.45 -8.83 20.85
CA VAL A 313 -8.98 -8.76 20.79
C VAL A 313 -8.49 -8.02 22.02
N SER A 314 -7.57 -8.65 22.75
CA SER A 314 -6.99 -8.09 23.97
C SER A 314 -5.47 -8.29 24.00
N LEU A 315 -4.78 -7.52 24.84
CA LEU A 315 -3.34 -7.63 25.05
C LEU A 315 -3.05 -8.22 26.43
N ARG A 316 -2.27 -9.30 26.47
CA ARG A 316 -1.68 -9.88 27.68
C ARG A 316 -0.20 -9.49 27.73
N LYS A 317 0.23 -8.89 28.84
CA LYS A 317 1.63 -8.50 29.02
C LYS A 317 2.56 -9.70 29.10
N GLN A 318 3.78 -9.57 28.57
CA GLN A 318 4.84 -10.53 28.83
C GLN A 318 5.02 -10.63 30.35
N GLY A 319 4.92 -11.84 30.91
CA GLY A 319 4.77 -12.00 32.35
C GLY A 319 5.86 -11.28 33.16
N PHE A 320 5.43 -10.42 34.08
CA PHE A 320 5.99 -10.47 35.43
C PHE A 320 5.84 -11.94 35.85
N ARG A 321 6.96 -12.64 36.10
CA ARG A 321 6.88 -13.92 36.80
C ARG A 321 6.14 -13.66 38.10
N GLU A 322 4.99 -14.32 38.31
CA GLU A 322 4.51 -14.53 39.67
C GLU A 322 5.69 -15.11 40.45
N GLY A 323 6.05 -14.44 41.54
CA GLY A 323 7.13 -14.87 42.40
C GLY A 323 6.91 -16.32 42.77
N ALA A 324 7.91 -17.17 42.50
CA ALA A 324 8.08 -18.39 43.25
C ALA A 324 8.34 -17.95 44.70
N ALA A 325 7.28 -17.89 45.50
CA ALA A 325 7.39 -18.05 46.92
C ALA A 325 7.84 -19.51 47.14
N GLN A 326 9.10 -19.68 47.49
CA GLN A 326 9.59 -20.78 48.32
C GLN A 326 10.07 -20.18 49.63
#